data_AF-R0HT70-F1
#
_entry.id   AF-R0HT70-F1
#
_cell.length_a   1.000
_cell.length_b   1.000
_cell.length_c   1.000
_cell.angle_alpha   90.00
_cell.angle_beta   90.00
_cell.angle_gamma   90.00
#
_symmetry.space_group_name_H-M   'P 1'
#
loop_
_entity.id
_entity.type
_entity.pdbx_description
1 polymer ?
#
loop_
_entity_poly.entity_id
_entity_poly.type
_entity_poly.pdbx_seq_one_letter_code
_entity_poly.pdbx_strand_id
1 'polypeptide(L)'
;MRPSALTFSARFDPSTPLGFLDKALDFIEKQSNFLRKDTAEKEITDAVTAAKERLKKEVEKVRPTTVPFNTSFDPTNPLGFLEKAFDFIGKESNFLRKDKAEKEIITAVMAAKERLKETEKKSVNLKKYGLQIRVPSQKKQSSSRPPLRTASIFGEDDEDNDVEKEISRQASKTKALKKIDEQHKKALDEDASAFSYDEVYDDIKHETLLPRIQDREEHKPRYIQHLMKQTERRKKEHEIVYERKLAKERAKDEHLYSDKEKFVTGSYKRKLEEQKKWLAEERLREIREEKDDVIKKKDLSDFYFNIGKNVAFGARDIEAKEKKDLSDFYFNIGKNVAFGARDNEAREAETFEDPRKEGKRNEKKRQSPENEVLPESGDIGSSCKKSVEPQAGQTTPMKKMDSERVSTIKEAAKEVPKASTEDAIAAAKERFLARKKAKIEESKFKILDVESDERKFTNFVDERKDDEQIVHTISKRPAL
;
A
#
# COMPACT_ATOMS: atom_id res chain seq x y z
N MET A 1 44.08 -22.24 -24.10
CA MET A 1 43.88 -22.35 -22.65
C MET A 1 42.42 -22.71 -22.41
N ARG A 2 42.11 -23.87 -21.80
CA ARG A 2 40.73 -24.18 -21.40
C ARG A 2 40.34 -23.23 -20.26
N PRO A 3 39.15 -22.61 -20.26
CA PRO A 3 38.71 -21.87 -19.09
C PRO A 3 38.62 -22.84 -17.91
N SER A 4 39.33 -22.54 -16.83
CA SER A 4 39.24 -23.29 -15.58
C SER A 4 37.79 -23.24 -15.10
N ALA A 5 37.14 -24.40 -14.98
CA ALA A 5 35.80 -24.48 -14.41
C ALA A 5 35.84 -23.94 -12.97
N LEU A 6 35.01 -22.95 -12.67
CA LEU A 6 34.89 -22.42 -11.31
C LEU A 6 34.21 -23.48 -10.46
N THR A 7 34.87 -23.97 -9.42
CA THR A 7 34.31 -24.99 -8.53
C THR A 7 33.88 -24.37 -7.21
N PHE A 8 32.65 -24.65 -6.78
CA PHE A 8 32.18 -24.31 -5.44
C PHE A 8 32.31 -25.52 -4.52
N SER A 9 32.95 -25.32 -3.37
CA SER A 9 33.14 -26.33 -2.32
C SER A 9 32.72 -25.75 -0.97
N ALA A 10 31.70 -26.33 -0.35
CA ALA A 10 31.25 -25.92 0.98
C ALA A 10 30.79 -27.14 1.80
N ARG A 11 31.00 -27.08 3.12
CA ARG A 11 30.43 -28.06 4.06
C ARG A 11 28.98 -27.71 4.35
N PHE A 12 28.08 -28.67 4.20
CA PHE A 12 26.68 -28.52 4.53
C PHE A 12 26.41 -28.97 5.96
N ASP A 13 25.73 -28.12 6.72
CA ASP A 13 25.28 -28.43 8.08
C ASP A 13 23.75 -28.54 8.08
N PRO A 14 23.18 -29.72 8.37
CA PRO A 14 21.73 -29.93 8.36
C PRO A 14 21.00 -29.11 9.45
N SER A 15 21.70 -28.64 10.47
CA SER A 15 21.13 -27.77 11.51
C SER A 15 20.93 -26.33 11.02
N THR A 16 21.74 -25.86 10.07
CA THR A 16 21.75 -24.48 9.55
C THR A 16 21.79 -24.45 8.01
N PRO A 17 20.73 -24.95 7.33
CA PRO A 17 20.71 -25.07 5.86
C PRO A 17 20.78 -23.72 5.14
N LEU A 18 20.29 -22.65 5.76
CA LEU A 18 20.37 -21.28 5.23
C LEU A 18 21.82 -20.76 5.17
N GLY A 19 22.67 -21.12 6.12
CA GLY A 19 24.08 -20.67 6.13
C GLY A 19 24.90 -21.27 4.98
N PHE A 20 24.51 -22.43 4.47
CA PHE A 20 25.06 -23.00 3.24
C PHE A 20 24.58 -22.21 2.01
N LEU A 21 23.28 -21.89 1.94
CA LEU A 21 22.72 -21.09 0.86
C LEU A 21 23.31 -19.68 0.81
N ASP A 22 23.54 -19.04 1.94
CA ASP A 22 24.20 -17.73 2.01
C ASP A 22 25.60 -17.75 1.37
N LYS A 23 26.37 -18.82 1.61
CA LYS A 23 27.69 -19.00 0.99
C LYS A 23 27.58 -19.24 -0.52
N ALA A 24 26.56 -19.98 -0.95
CA ALA A 24 26.28 -20.21 -2.36
C ALA A 24 25.87 -18.90 -3.06
N LEU A 25 25.04 -18.07 -2.43
CA LEU A 25 24.62 -16.77 -2.94
C LEU A 25 25.78 -15.75 -2.99
N ASP A 26 26.64 -15.71 -1.97
CA ASP A 26 27.87 -14.88 -1.97
C ASP A 26 28.85 -15.32 -3.07
N PHE A 27 28.93 -16.62 -3.35
CA PHE A 27 29.71 -17.13 -4.48
C PHE A 27 29.14 -16.68 -5.82
N ILE A 28 27.81 -16.76 -6.01
CA ILE A 28 27.13 -16.28 -7.22
C ILE A 28 27.30 -14.78 -7.40
N GLU A 29 27.25 -13.99 -6.32
CA GLU A 29 27.49 -12.54 -6.34
C GLU A 29 28.90 -12.20 -6.87
N LYS A 30 29.92 -12.94 -6.43
CA LYS A 30 31.32 -12.71 -6.84
C LYS A 30 31.58 -13.13 -8.28
N GLN A 31 30.91 -14.20 -8.74
CA GLN A 31 31.21 -14.83 -10.02
C GLN A 31 30.22 -14.47 -11.14
N SER A 32 29.07 -13.84 -10.82
CA SER A 32 28.03 -13.53 -11.80
C SER A 32 27.20 -12.29 -11.45
N ASN A 33 26.62 -11.68 -12.47
CA ASN A 33 25.67 -10.56 -12.31
C ASN A 33 24.22 -11.04 -12.09
N PHE A 34 24.00 -12.31 -11.75
CA PHE A 34 22.67 -12.90 -11.65
C PHE A 34 21.76 -12.16 -10.67
N LEU A 35 22.23 -11.93 -9.44
CA LEU A 35 21.45 -11.28 -8.38
C LEU A 35 21.12 -9.80 -8.67
N ARG A 36 21.75 -9.21 -9.69
CA ARG A 36 21.43 -7.84 -10.16
C ARG A 36 20.18 -7.80 -11.03
N LYS A 37 19.78 -8.94 -11.61
CA LYS A 37 18.59 -9.02 -12.47
C LYS A 37 17.33 -8.91 -11.61
N ASP A 38 16.31 -8.22 -12.13
CA ASP A 38 15.02 -8.13 -11.47
C ASP A 38 14.26 -9.46 -11.48
N THR A 39 14.58 -10.36 -12.41
CA THR A 39 14.00 -11.70 -12.52
C THR A 39 14.61 -12.72 -11.55
N ALA A 40 15.76 -12.42 -10.93
CA ALA A 40 16.51 -13.40 -10.14
C ALA A 40 15.71 -13.96 -8.96
N GLU A 41 14.95 -13.11 -8.26
CA GLU A 41 14.11 -13.55 -7.14
C GLU A 41 13.06 -14.55 -7.61
N LYS A 42 12.37 -14.22 -8.72
CA LYS A 42 11.34 -15.08 -9.31
C LYS A 42 11.92 -16.40 -9.82
N GLU A 43 13.05 -16.36 -10.51
CA GLU A 43 13.72 -17.57 -11.02
C GLU A 43 14.15 -18.50 -9.87
N ILE A 44 14.67 -17.93 -8.77
CA ILE A 44 15.01 -18.71 -7.58
C ILE A 44 13.74 -19.25 -6.91
N THR A 45 12.66 -18.47 -6.79
CA THR A 45 11.40 -18.98 -6.20
C THR A 45 10.82 -20.13 -7.02
N ASP A 46 10.85 -20.02 -8.34
CA ASP A 46 10.35 -21.05 -9.24
C ASP A 46 11.21 -22.32 -9.12
N ALA A 47 12.54 -22.18 -9.04
CA ALA A 47 13.46 -23.29 -8.80
C ALA A 47 13.26 -23.98 -7.44
N VAL A 48 13.05 -23.21 -6.36
CA VAL A 48 12.75 -23.75 -5.03
C VAL A 48 11.42 -24.49 -5.02
N THR A 49 10.40 -23.93 -5.67
CA THR A 49 9.08 -24.54 -5.80
C THR A 49 9.17 -25.86 -6.57
N ALA A 50 9.92 -25.87 -7.67
CA ALA A 50 10.18 -27.08 -8.46
C ALA A 50 10.94 -28.14 -7.64
N ALA A 51 11.97 -27.76 -6.89
CA ALA A 51 12.72 -28.67 -6.02
C ALA A 51 11.82 -29.27 -4.91
N LYS A 52 10.94 -28.45 -4.32
CA LYS A 52 9.96 -28.91 -3.32
C LYS A 52 8.95 -29.88 -3.91
N GLU A 53 8.49 -29.65 -5.15
CA GLU A 53 7.59 -30.57 -5.84
C GLU A 53 8.27 -31.90 -6.18
N ARG A 54 9.55 -31.88 -6.59
CA ARG A 54 10.36 -33.08 -6.82
C ARG A 54 10.49 -33.92 -5.55
N LEU A 55 10.78 -33.28 -4.41
CA LEU A 55 10.86 -33.95 -3.10
C LEU A 55 9.53 -34.51 -2.60
N LYS A 56 8.40 -33.94 -3.02
CA LYS A 56 7.07 -34.47 -2.67
C LYS A 56 6.79 -35.81 -3.35
N LYS A 57 7.45 -36.08 -4.48
CA LYS A 57 7.33 -37.34 -5.25
C LYS A 57 8.30 -38.42 -4.74
N GLU A 58 9.43 -38.04 -4.14
CA GLU A 58 10.39 -38.97 -3.53
C GLU A 58 10.07 -39.21 -2.04
N VAL A 59 9.44 -40.35 -1.75
CA VAL A 59 9.21 -40.81 -0.37
C VAL A 59 10.49 -41.47 0.16
N GLU A 60 11.53 -40.68 0.43
CA GLU A 60 12.73 -41.19 1.09
C GLU A 60 13.01 -40.43 2.39
N LYS A 61 13.27 -41.19 3.46
CA LYS A 61 13.48 -40.70 4.82
C LYS A 61 14.99 -40.60 5.06
N VAL A 62 15.56 -39.43 4.79
CA VAL A 62 17.00 -39.24 4.85
C VAL A 62 17.47 -38.98 6.28
N ARG A 63 18.61 -39.57 6.63
CA ARG A 63 19.33 -39.33 7.89
C ARG A 63 20.26 -38.13 7.69
N PRO A 64 20.20 -37.10 8.54
CA PRO A 64 21.02 -35.91 8.36
C PRO A 64 22.50 -36.25 8.60
N THR A 65 23.32 -36.14 7.56
CA THR A 65 24.78 -36.29 7.66
C THR A 65 25.49 -35.04 7.18
N THR A 66 26.62 -34.69 7.80
CA THR A 66 27.42 -33.53 7.39
C THR A 66 28.26 -33.92 6.19
N VAL A 67 27.77 -33.61 4.98
CA VAL A 67 28.40 -34.02 3.72
C VAL A 67 29.03 -32.80 3.02
N PRO A 68 30.25 -32.91 2.46
CA PRO A 68 30.84 -31.86 1.63
C PRO A 68 30.09 -31.76 0.28
N PHE A 69 29.73 -30.56 -0.12
CA PHE A 69 29.11 -30.26 -1.41
C PHE A 69 30.14 -29.68 -2.37
N ASN A 70 30.40 -30.38 -3.48
CA ASN A 70 31.29 -29.95 -4.55
C ASN A 70 30.53 -29.92 -5.88
N THR A 71 30.46 -28.76 -6.53
CA THR A 71 29.86 -28.64 -7.87
C THR A 71 30.61 -27.66 -8.77
N SER A 72 30.55 -27.91 -10.08
CA SER A 72 31.03 -26.97 -11.09
C SER A 72 30.00 -25.86 -11.27
N PHE A 73 30.45 -24.61 -11.24
CA PHE A 73 29.68 -23.42 -11.47
C PHE A 73 29.90 -22.90 -12.89
N ASP A 74 28.80 -22.60 -13.58
CA ASP A 74 28.81 -21.96 -14.89
C ASP A 74 28.24 -20.53 -14.73
N PRO A 75 29.05 -19.47 -14.96
CA PRO A 75 28.60 -18.09 -14.88
C PRO A 75 27.46 -17.74 -15.83
N THR A 76 27.30 -18.50 -16.92
CA THR A 76 26.22 -18.28 -17.90
C THR A 76 24.88 -18.84 -17.43
N ASN A 77 24.89 -19.89 -16.60
CA ASN A 77 23.71 -20.50 -16.00
C ASN A 77 23.87 -20.70 -14.48
N PRO A 78 23.79 -19.61 -13.69
CA PRO A 78 23.90 -19.67 -12.24
C PRO A 78 22.68 -20.34 -11.58
N LEU A 79 21.53 -20.39 -12.27
CA LEU A 79 20.32 -21.05 -11.78
C LEU A 79 20.50 -22.57 -11.70
N GLY A 80 21.12 -23.19 -12.71
CA GLY A 80 21.40 -24.63 -12.70
C GLY A 80 22.34 -25.08 -11.57
N PHE A 81 23.18 -24.18 -11.06
CA PHE A 81 23.97 -24.42 -9.85
C PHE A 81 23.08 -24.40 -8.59
N LEU A 82 22.18 -23.43 -8.47
CA LEU A 82 21.24 -23.33 -7.36
C LEU A 82 20.24 -24.50 -7.33
N GLU A 83 19.78 -24.98 -8.49
CA GLU A 83 18.94 -26.18 -8.57
C GLU A 83 19.64 -27.39 -7.94
N LYS A 84 20.92 -27.62 -8.27
CA LYS A 84 21.72 -28.68 -7.65
C LYS A 84 21.91 -28.49 -6.15
N ALA A 85 22.07 -27.24 -5.71
CA ALA A 85 22.17 -26.91 -4.29
C ALA A 85 20.85 -27.18 -3.55
N PHE A 86 19.70 -26.83 -4.14
CA PHE A 86 18.37 -27.10 -3.56
C PHE A 86 18.05 -28.60 -3.55
N ASP A 87 18.38 -29.33 -4.61
CA ASP A 87 18.23 -30.79 -4.65
C ASP A 87 19.09 -31.45 -3.57
N PHE A 88 20.32 -30.97 -3.36
CA PHE A 88 21.20 -31.45 -2.29
C PHE A 88 20.65 -31.15 -0.89
N ILE A 89 20.14 -29.94 -0.65
CA ILE A 89 19.48 -29.57 0.61
C ILE A 89 18.24 -30.42 0.86
N GLY A 90 17.49 -30.73 -0.20
CA GLY A 90 16.30 -31.58 -0.15
C GLY A 90 16.60 -33.02 0.25
N LYS A 91 17.74 -33.54 -0.21
CA LYS A 91 18.23 -34.87 0.15
C LYS A 91 18.76 -34.87 1.58
N GLU A 92 19.69 -33.98 1.92
CA GLU A 92 20.39 -34.01 3.20
C GLU A 92 19.61 -33.40 4.38
N SER A 93 18.54 -32.64 4.12
CA SER A 93 17.77 -31.96 5.16
C SER A 93 16.26 -31.96 4.94
N ASN A 94 15.51 -31.98 6.05
CA ASN A 94 14.05 -31.78 6.04
C ASN A 94 13.66 -30.29 5.90
N PHE A 95 14.57 -29.41 5.49
CA PHE A 95 14.30 -27.97 5.43
C PHE A 95 13.20 -27.63 4.42
N LEU A 96 13.32 -28.10 3.17
CA LEU A 96 12.37 -27.80 2.09
C LEU A 96 10.96 -28.39 2.30
N ARG A 97 10.81 -29.33 3.24
CA ARG A 97 9.50 -29.88 3.64
C ARG A 97 8.70 -28.92 4.52
N LYS A 98 9.35 -27.90 5.13
CA LYS A 98 8.68 -26.91 5.97
C LYS A 98 7.93 -25.90 5.09
N ASP A 99 6.72 -25.52 5.51
CA ASP A 99 5.92 -24.50 4.82
C ASP A 99 6.57 -23.10 4.82
N LYS A 100 7.52 -22.86 5.73
CA LYS A 100 8.26 -21.59 5.84
C LYS A 100 9.54 -21.54 5.00
N ALA A 101 10.01 -22.66 4.46
CA ALA A 101 11.31 -22.76 3.82
C ALA A 101 11.46 -21.81 2.62
N GLU A 102 10.45 -21.76 1.74
CA GLU A 102 10.42 -20.83 0.60
C GLU A 102 10.57 -19.38 1.05
N LYS A 103 9.82 -18.97 2.09
CA LYS A 103 9.86 -17.60 2.62
C LYS A 103 11.22 -17.26 3.22
N GLU A 104 11.82 -18.21 3.95
CA GLU A 104 13.16 -18.04 4.53
C GLU A 104 14.24 -17.92 3.46
N ILE A 105 14.16 -18.72 2.39
CA ILE A 105 15.09 -18.62 1.23
C ILE A 105 14.91 -17.28 0.52
N ILE A 106 13.66 -16.86 0.24
CA ILE A 106 13.38 -15.57 -0.39
C ILE A 106 13.94 -14.43 0.45
N THR A 107 13.75 -14.48 1.77
CA THR A 107 14.29 -13.47 2.69
C THR A 107 15.82 -13.43 2.64
N ALA A 108 16.49 -14.59 2.60
CA ALA A 108 17.94 -14.67 2.45
C ALA A 108 18.42 -14.10 1.10
N VAL A 109 17.71 -14.40 0.00
CA VAL A 109 18.01 -13.84 -1.34
C VAL A 109 17.85 -12.32 -1.36
N MET A 110 16.77 -11.80 -0.76
CA MET A 110 16.55 -10.36 -0.63
C MET A 110 17.65 -9.70 0.20
N ALA A 111 18.04 -10.31 1.32
CA ALA A 111 19.13 -9.82 2.16
C ALA A 111 20.48 -9.83 1.41
N ALA A 112 20.77 -10.85 0.61
CA ALA A 112 21.96 -10.90 -0.25
C ALA A 112 21.94 -9.79 -1.32
N LYS A 113 20.79 -9.56 -1.97
CA LYS A 113 20.62 -8.49 -2.96
C LYS A 113 20.76 -7.09 -2.35
N GLU A 114 20.29 -6.89 -1.12
CA GLU A 114 20.46 -5.64 -0.38
C GLU A 114 21.92 -5.41 0.01
N ARG A 115 22.61 -6.46 0.50
CA ARG A 115 24.05 -6.42 0.77
C ARG A 115 24.85 -6.03 -0.47
N LEU A 116 24.52 -6.58 -1.65
CA LEU A 116 25.13 -6.20 -2.92
C LEU A 116 24.92 -4.71 -3.22
N LYS A 117 23.70 -4.19 -3.06
CA LYS A 117 23.44 -2.75 -3.26
C LYS A 117 24.22 -1.88 -2.29
N GLU A 118 24.40 -2.31 -1.04
CA GLU A 118 25.22 -1.58 -0.07
C GLU A 118 26.71 -1.63 -0.42
N THR A 119 27.26 -2.77 -0.82
CA THR A 119 28.67 -2.87 -1.24
C THR A 119 28.94 -2.00 -2.46
N GLU A 120 28.00 -1.96 -3.42
CA GLU A 120 28.06 -1.04 -4.56
C GLU A 120 28.01 0.42 -4.13
N LYS A 121 27.03 0.81 -3.31
CA LYS A 121 26.95 2.17 -2.76
C LYS A 121 28.21 2.55 -2.00
N LYS A 122 28.75 1.66 -1.17
CA LYS A 122 30.03 1.87 -0.45
C LYS A 122 31.18 2.03 -1.43
N SER A 123 31.25 1.23 -2.50
CA SER A 123 32.29 1.34 -3.53
C SER A 123 32.19 2.65 -4.34
N VAL A 124 30.97 3.11 -4.65
CA VAL A 124 30.71 4.39 -5.33
C VAL A 124 31.02 5.56 -4.41
N ASN A 125 30.65 5.47 -3.13
CA ASN A 125 30.92 6.48 -2.13
C ASN A 125 32.43 6.58 -1.83
N LEU A 126 33.14 5.45 -1.79
CA LEU A 126 34.60 5.40 -1.69
C LEU A 126 35.28 5.96 -2.94
N LYS A 127 34.70 5.81 -4.13
CA LYS A 127 35.17 6.49 -5.35
C LYS A 127 34.85 7.99 -5.37
N LYS A 128 33.81 8.44 -4.66
CA LYS A 128 33.37 9.84 -4.57
C LYS A 128 34.09 10.65 -3.48
N TYR A 129 34.52 10.00 -2.38
CA TYR A 129 35.20 10.65 -1.24
C TYR A 129 36.56 10.03 -0.88
N GLY A 130 37.05 9.06 -1.65
CA GLY A 130 38.42 8.57 -1.51
C GLY A 130 39.39 9.50 -2.23
N LEU A 131 40.33 10.07 -1.47
CA LEU A 131 41.56 10.67 -2.00
C LEU A 131 42.21 9.66 -2.95
N GLN A 132 42.03 9.82 -4.25
CA GLN A 132 42.73 8.99 -5.23
C GLN A 132 44.21 9.35 -5.14
N ILE A 133 44.97 8.56 -4.38
CA ILE A 133 46.42 8.54 -4.47
C ILE A 133 46.74 8.01 -5.87
N ARG A 134 46.78 8.94 -6.83
CA ARG A 134 47.39 8.72 -8.13
C ARG A 134 48.87 8.54 -7.85
N VAL A 135 49.37 7.32 -8.04
CA VAL A 135 50.81 7.04 -8.13
C VAL A 135 51.43 8.11 -9.05
N PRO A 136 52.45 8.86 -8.61
CA PRO A 136 52.94 9.98 -9.40
C PRO A 136 53.77 9.46 -10.57
N SER A 137 53.19 9.52 -11.77
CA SER A 137 53.97 9.62 -13.01
C SER A 137 53.98 11.08 -13.44
N GLN A 138 55.09 11.75 -13.12
CA GLN A 138 55.72 12.87 -13.80
C GLN A 138 54.88 13.67 -14.84
N LYS A 139 54.60 14.94 -14.58
CA LYS A 139 55.21 16.12 -15.27
C LYS A 139 54.50 17.45 -14.91
N LYS A 140 55.37 18.46 -14.80
CA LYS A 140 55.23 19.90 -14.54
C LYS A 140 54.03 20.58 -15.24
N GLN A 141 53.40 21.55 -14.57
CA GLN A 141 53.54 22.99 -14.86
C GLN A 141 52.77 23.87 -13.86
N SER A 142 53.46 24.92 -13.41
CA SER A 142 53.05 25.95 -12.44
C SER A 142 52.36 27.13 -13.11
N SER A 143 51.36 27.72 -12.47
CA SER A 143 50.98 29.12 -12.70
C SER A 143 50.82 29.87 -11.38
N SER A 144 51.29 31.12 -11.40
CA SER A 144 51.62 31.98 -10.27
C SER A 144 50.38 32.70 -9.70
N ARG A 145 50.14 32.59 -8.38
CA ARG A 145 49.40 33.58 -7.59
C ARG A 145 50.07 33.71 -6.22
N PRO A 146 50.35 34.92 -5.69
CA PRO A 146 51.03 35.05 -4.40
C PRO A 146 50.08 34.67 -3.25
N PRO A 147 50.58 33.96 -2.21
CA PRO A 147 49.77 33.59 -1.04
C PRO A 147 49.60 34.77 -0.07
N LEU A 148 48.37 34.94 0.44
CA LEU A 148 48.03 35.89 1.51
C LEU A 148 48.73 35.48 2.81
N ARG A 149 49.37 36.43 3.51
CA ARG A 149 50.03 36.18 4.79
C ARG A 149 49.00 36.08 5.92
N THR A 150 49.11 35.04 6.74
CA THR A 150 48.40 34.89 8.01
C THR A 150 49.13 35.72 9.08
N ALA A 151 48.48 36.72 9.66
CA ALA A 151 49.03 37.43 10.82
C ALA A 151 49.04 36.49 12.04
N SER A 152 50.21 36.33 12.65
CA SER A 152 50.38 35.59 13.91
C SER A 152 49.73 36.37 15.05
N ILE A 153 48.81 35.74 15.78
CA ILE A 153 48.02 36.31 16.88
C ILE A 153 48.74 36.22 18.25
N PHE A 154 49.94 35.63 18.31
CA PHE A 154 50.63 35.34 19.58
C PHE A 154 52.07 35.87 19.65
N GLY A 155 52.37 36.97 18.95
CA GLY A 155 53.65 37.68 19.11
C GLY A 155 53.52 38.85 20.08
N GLU A 156 53.79 38.58 21.36
CA GLU A 156 54.54 39.42 22.32
C GLU A 156 54.52 40.95 22.06
N ASP A 157 53.67 41.69 22.78
CA ASP A 157 53.69 43.17 22.87
C ASP A 157 53.79 43.55 24.35
N ASP A 158 55.02 43.55 24.89
CA ASP A 158 55.36 44.20 26.18
C ASP A 158 55.40 45.75 26.00
N GLU A 159 54.32 46.34 25.48
CA GLU A 159 54.16 47.80 25.30
C GLU A 159 52.73 48.30 25.62
N ASP A 160 52.08 47.70 26.63
CA ASP A 160 50.72 48.02 27.06
C ASP A 160 50.55 49.32 27.90
N ASN A 161 51.41 50.33 27.74
CA ASN A 161 51.30 51.59 28.51
C ASN A 161 51.39 52.89 27.69
N ASP A 162 51.22 52.86 26.37
CA ASP A 162 51.07 54.11 25.59
C ASP A 162 49.58 54.47 25.40
N VAL A 163 49.07 55.34 26.28
CA VAL A 163 47.69 55.83 26.29
C VAL A 163 47.32 56.50 24.96
N GLU A 164 48.27 57.14 24.27
CA GLU A 164 48.03 57.84 23.00
C GLU A 164 47.76 56.86 21.84
N LYS A 165 48.47 55.72 21.84
CA LYS A 165 48.26 54.62 20.88
C LYS A 165 46.90 53.97 21.09
N GLU A 166 46.47 53.81 22.34
CA GLU A 166 45.13 53.29 22.67
C GLU A 166 44.01 54.27 22.27
N ILE A 167 44.17 55.57 22.53
CA ILE A 167 43.22 56.60 22.09
C ILE A 167 43.10 56.63 20.56
N SER A 168 44.22 56.50 19.84
CA SER A 168 44.23 56.43 18.37
C SER A 168 43.54 55.16 17.84
N ARG A 169 43.71 54.03 18.53
CA ARG A 169 43.03 52.76 18.22
C ARG A 169 41.53 52.83 18.49
N GLN A 170 41.12 53.50 19.57
CA GLN A 170 39.71 53.72 19.88
C GLN A 170 39.06 54.75 18.94
N ALA A 171 39.78 55.80 18.56
CA ALA A 171 39.33 56.80 17.59
C ALA A 171 39.14 56.20 16.19
N SER A 172 40.02 55.31 15.76
CA SER A 172 39.86 54.58 14.49
C SER A 172 38.69 53.59 14.55
N LYS A 173 38.51 52.87 15.67
CA LYS A 173 37.35 51.98 15.89
C LYS A 173 36.01 52.73 15.89
N THR A 174 35.93 53.87 16.57
CA THR A 174 34.70 54.70 16.61
C THR A 174 34.38 55.31 15.24
N LYS A 175 35.39 55.75 14.48
CA LYS A 175 35.21 56.20 13.09
C LYS A 175 34.72 55.06 12.18
N ALA A 176 35.25 53.85 12.37
CA ALA A 176 34.80 52.68 11.61
C ALA A 176 33.34 52.32 11.94
N LEU A 177 32.95 52.36 13.22
CA LEU A 177 31.57 52.13 13.65
C LEU A 177 30.60 53.17 13.06
N LYS A 178 30.96 54.46 13.09
CA LYS A 178 30.15 55.52 12.46
C LYS A 178 29.93 55.27 10.96
N LYS A 179 30.97 54.82 10.25
CA LYS A 179 30.88 54.48 8.83
C LYS A 179 29.94 53.29 8.59
N ILE A 180 29.94 52.30 9.49
CA ILE A 180 29.01 51.16 9.43
C ILE A 180 27.57 51.64 9.69
N ASP A 181 27.36 52.50 10.69
CA ASP A 181 26.03 53.05 11.01
C ASP A 181 25.47 53.91 9.86
N GLU A 182 26.31 54.72 9.21
CA GLU A 182 25.94 55.49 8.03
C GLU A 182 25.54 54.58 6.86
N GLN A 183 26.26 53.48 6.65
CA GLN A 183 25.91 52.48 5.63
C GLN A 183 24.60 51.76 5.96
N HIS A 184 24.38 51.41 7.23
CA HIS A 184 23.15 50.77 7.69
C HIS A 184 21.93 51.70 7.51
N LYS A 185 22.06 52.98 7.89
CA LYS A 185 21.02 53.99 7.67
C LYS A 185 20.72 54.19 6.19
N LYS A 186 21.77 54.33 5.37
CA LYS A 186 21.60 54.45 3.92
C LYS A 186 20.88 53.25 3.32
N ALA A 187 21.18 52.03 3.77
CA ALA A 187 20.48 50.82 3.32
C ALA A 187 19.00 50.81 3.74
N LEU A 188 18.68 51.25 4.97
CA LEU A 188 17.29 51.38 5.44
C LEU A 188 16.50 52.49 4.73
N ASP A 189 17.16 53.60 4.38
CA ASP A 189 16.55 54.72 3.63
C ASP A 189 16.24 54.32 2.17
N GLU A 190 17.07 53.46 1.58
CA GLU A 190 16.86 52.90 0.24
C GLU A 190 15.77 51.81 0.23
N ASP A 191 15.80 50.88 1.18
CA ASP A 191 14.78 49.83 1.36
C ASP A 191 14.66 49.42 2.83
N ALA A 192 13.48 49.64 3.42
CA ALA A 192 13.17 49.24 4.78
C ALA A 192 13.25 47.71 4.99
N SER A 193 13.14 46.92 3.92
CA SER A 193 13.23 45.45 3.92
C SER A 193 14.64 44.92 3.66
N ALA A 194 15.66 45.79 3.51
CA ALA A 194 17.02 45.39 3.14
C ALA A 194 17.66 44.35 4.09
N PHE A 195 17.21 44.30 5.35
CA PHE A 195 17.69 43.38 6.38
C PHE A 195 16.67 42.30 6.77
N SER A 196 15.51 42.22 6.11
CA SER A 196 14.44 41.24 6.35
C SER A 196 14.77 39.87 5.73
N TYR A 197 15.92 39.31 6.08
CA TYR A 197 16.41 38.04 5.53
C TYR A 197 15.54 36.83 5.89
N ASP A 198 14.83 36.87 7.01
CA ASP A 198 14.02 35.75 7.50
C ASP A 198 12.78 35.52 6.64
N GLU A 199 12.07 36.59 6.27
CA GLU A 199 10.86 36.54 5.44
C GLU A 199 11.17 36.00 4.03
N VAL A 200 12.25 36.50 3.41
CA VAL A 200 12.70 36.04 2.09
C VAL A 200 13.21 34.60 2.14
N TYR A 201 13.78 34.16 3.27
CA TYR A 201 14.28 32.80 3.42
C TYR A 201 13.14 31.78 3.45
N ASP A 202 12.05 32.08 4.17
CA ASP A 202 10.87 31.24 4.21
C ASP A 202 10.22 31.10 2.82
N ASP A 203 10.14 32.18 2.06
CA ASP A 203 9.64 32.18 0.69
C ASP A 203 10.52 31.35 -0.26
N ILE A 204 11.85 31.56 -0.23
CA ILE A 204 12.80 30.77 -1.03
C ILE A 204 12.74 29.27 -0.64
N LYS A 205 12.56 28.97 0.65
CA LYS A 205 12.39 27.59 1.12
C LYS A 205 11.07 27.00 0.64
N HIS A 206 9.99 27.75 0.69
CA HIS A 206 8.70 27.29 0.20
C HIS A 206 8.73 27.05 -1.32
N GLU A 207 9.25 28.00 -2.10
CA GLU A 207 9.40 27.86 -3.56
C GLU A 207 10.29 26.68 -3.97
N THR A 208 11.36 26.40 -3.21
CA THR A 208 12.20 25.21 -3.46
C THR A 208 11.50 23.90 -3.07
N LEU A 209 10.52 23.93 -2.16
CA LEU A 209 9.73 22.76 -1.77
C LEU A 209 8.54 22.50 -2.71
N LEU A 210 7.93 23.53 -3.29
CA LEU A 210 6.80 23.41 -4.24
C LEU A 210 7.02 22.40 -5.38
N PRO A 211 8.12 22.42 -6.16
CA PRO A 211 8.34 21.44 -7.22
C PRO A 211 8.48 20.02 -6.65
N ARG A 212 9.08 19.87 -5.47
CA ARG A 212 9.19 18.58 -4.79
C ARG A 212 7.83 18.06 -4.30
N ILE A 213 6.91 18.95 -3.93
CA ILE A 213 5.54 18.60 -3.54
C ILE A 213 4.74 18.22 -4.78
N GLN A 214 4.85 18.98 -5.86
CA GLN A 214 4.22 18.69 -7.16
C GLN A 214 4.69 17.33 -7.72
N ASP A 215 6.00 17.06 -7.74
CA ASP A 215 6.55 15.76 -8.13
C ASP A 215 6.00 14.61 -7.26
N ARG A 216 5.84 14.82 -5.95
CA ARG A 216 5.25 13.83 -5.04
C ARG A 216 3.78 13.57 -5.32
N GLU A 217 3.05 14.59 -5.76
CA GLU A 217 1.64 14.46 -6.13
C GLU A 217 1.45 13.76 -7.47
N GLU A 218 2.30 14.04 -8.45
CA GLU A 218 2.32 13.35 -9.74
C GLU A 218 2.82 11.90 -9.61
N HIS A 219 3.77 11.66 -8.71
CA HIS A 219 4.29 10.33 -8.38
C HIS A 219 3.50 9.60 -7.28
N LYS A 220 2.20 9.88 -7.14
CA LYS A 220 1.31 9.01 -6.35
C LYS A 220 1.34 7.59 -6.95
N PRO A 221 1.49 6.53 -6.14
CA PRO A 221 1.61 5.19 -6.65
C PRO A 221 0.31 4.75 -7.33
N ARG A 222 0.45 4.15 -8.53
CA ARG A 222 -0.65 3.81 -9.45
C ARG A 222 -1.80 3.02 -8.81
N TYR A 223 -1.52 2.23 -7.78
CA TYR A 223 -2.47 1.27 -7.19
C TYR A 223 -3.00 1.65 -5.80
N ILE A 224 -2.36 2.58 -5.06
CA ILE A 224 -2.73 2.80 -3.65
C ILE A 224 -4.15 3.31 -3.50
N GLN A 225 -4.57 4.21 -4.41
CA GLN A 225 -5.91 4.79 -4.40
C GLN A 225 -6.96 3.72 -4.69
N HIS A 226 -6.69 2.82 -5.65
CA HIS A 226 -7.57 1.71 -5.95
C HIS A 226 -7.69 0.74 -4.78
N LEU A 227 -6.57 0.45 -4.10
CA LEU A 227 -6.57 -0.40 -2.92
C LEU A 227 -7.33 0.23 -1.75
N MET A 228 -7.18 1.54 -1.52
CA MET A 228 -7.93 2.31 -0.52
C MET A 228 -9.43 2.29 -0.84
N LYS A 229 -9.82 2.64 -2.07
CA LYS A 229 -11.22 2.58 -2.53
C LYS A 229 -11.81 1.18 -2.38
N GLN A 230 -11.05 0.14 -2.72
CA GLN A 230 -11.51 -1.24 -2.58
C GLN A 230 -11.62 -1.66 -1.11
N THR A 231 -10.71 -1.19 -0.25
CA THR A 231 -10.78 -1.43 1.20
C THR A 231 -12.00 -0.75 1.80
N GLU A 232 -12.30 0.48 1.40
CA GLU A 232 -13.52 1.19 1.80
C GLU A 232 -14.78 0.48 1.31
N ARG A 233 -14.78 -0.02 0.06
CA ARG A 233 -15.87 -0.82 -0.48
C ARG A 233 -16.13 -2.08 0.37
N ARG A 234 -15.07 -2.85 0.68
CA ARG A 234 -15.19 -4.04 1.55
C ARG A 234 -15.66 -3.67 2.96
N LYS A 235 -15.19 -2.57 3.53
CA LYS A 235 -15.66 -2.09 4.85
C LYS A 235 -17.17 -1.82 4.83
N LYS A 236 -17.67 -1.16 3.79
CA LYS A 236 -19.11 -0.90 3.61
C LYS A 236 -19.89 -2.20 3.43
N GLU A 237 -19.42 -3.11 2.57
CA GLU A 237 -20.05 -4.42 2.37
C GLU A 237 -20.11 -5.23 3.68
N HIS A 238 -19.03 -5.23 4.47
CA HIS A 238 -19.02 -5.88 5.78
C HIS A 238 -20.01 -5.27 6.77
N GLU A 239 -20.13 -3.94 6.82
CA GLU A 239 -21.12 -3.26 7.68
C GLU A 239 -22.55 -3.62 7.25
N ILE A 240 -22.84 -3.65 5.94
CA ILE A 240 -24.14 -4.06 5.40
C ILE A 240 -24.47 -5.51 5.81
N VAL A 241 -23.51 -6.43 5.70
CA VAL A 241 -23.69 -7.83 6.10
C VAL A 241 -23.95 -7.94 7.60
N TYR A 242 -23.20 -7.21 8.42
CA TYR A 242 -23.36 -7.20 9.86
C TYR A 242 -24.75 -6.69 10.26
N GLU A 243 -25.20 -5.58 9.67
CA GLU A 243 -26.50 -4.99 9.96
C GLU A 243 -27.66 -5.85 9.43
N ARG A 244 -27.50 -6.48 8.26
CA ARG A 244 -28.48 -7.45 7.74
C ARG A 244 -28.62 -8.65 8.67
N LYS A 245 -27.51 -9.13 9.25
CA LYS A 245 -27.52 -10.19 10.25
C LYS A 245 -28.27 -9.74 11.51
N LEU A 246 -27.96 -8.54 12.01
CA LEU A 246 -28.58 -7.98 13.20
C LEU A 246 -30.09 -7.72 13.01
N ALA A 247 -30.48 -7.22 11.84
CA ALA A 247 -31.90 -7.05 11.48
C ALA A 247 -32.62 -8.41 11.42
N LYS A 248 -31.97 -9.45 10.90
CA LYS A 248 -32.53 -10.81 10.87
C LYS A 248 -32.66 -11.42 12.27
N GLU A 249 -31.76 -11.11 13.19
CA GLU A 249 -31.87 -11.49 14.60
C GLU A 249 -33.02 -10.75 15.28
N ARG A 250 -33.11 -9.41 15.11
CA ARG A 250 -34.22 -8.62 15.62
C ARG A 250 -35.57 -9.09 15.11
N ALA A 251 -35.70 -9.43 13.83
CA ALA A 251 -36.97 -9.92 13.26
C ALA A 251 -37.42 -11.25 13.88
N LYS A 252 -36.49 -12.10 14.33
CA LYS A 252 -36.83 -13.33 15.06
C LYS A 252 -37.31 -13.03 16.48
N ASP A 253 -36.66 -12.08 17.14
CA ASP A 253 -37.00 -11.68 18.51
C ASP A 253 -38.21 -10.73 18.56
N GLU A 254 -38.59 -10.12 17.43
CA GLU A 254 -39.69 -9.17 17.33
C GLU A 254 -41.03 -9.79 17.70
N HIS A 255 -41.27 -11.05 17.32
CA HIS A 255 -42.46 -11.78 17.75
C HIS A 255 -42.52 -11.97 19.28
N LEU A 256 -41.36 -12.07 19.96
CA LEU A 256 -41.28 -12.27 21.41
C LEU A 256 -41.46 -10.96 22.21
N TYR A 257 -41.20 -9.82 21.58
CA TYR A 257 -41.24 -8.51 22.23
C TYR A 257 -42.16 -7.50 21.52
N SER A 258 -43.15 -7.98 20.75
CA SER A 258 -44.08 -7.13 20.00
C SER A 258 -44.91 -6.20 20.90
N ASP A 259 -45.24 -6.67 22.12
CA ASP A 259 -46.05 -5.91 23.09
C ASP A 259 -45.27 -4.81 23.82
N LYS A 260 -43.94 -4.71 23.61
CA LYS A 260 -43.09 -3.72 24.27
C LYS A 260 -42.81 -2.52 23.35
N GLU A 261 -42.79 -1.34 23.94
CA GLU A 261 -42.49 -0.09 23.22
C GLU A 261 -41.03 -0.07 22.71
N LYS A 262 -40.83 0.34 21.44
CA LYS A 262 -39.52 0.40 20.79
C LYS A 262 -38.96 1.82 20.81
N PHE A 263 -37.97 2.08 21.66
CA PHE A 263 -37.30 3.38 21.73
C PHE A 263 -36.01 3.39 20.88
N VAL A 264 -35.94 4.33 19.94
CA VAL A 264 -34.80 4.51 19.03
C VAL A 264 -34.11 5.82 19.38
N THR A 265 -32.82 5.77 19.75
CA THR A 265 -32.01 6.96 20.05
C THR A 265 -31.82 7.83 18.81
N GLY A 266 -31.65 9.16 18.99
CA GLY A 266 -31.49 10.09 17.87
C GLY A 266 -30.29 9.76 16.97
N SER A 267 -29.20 9.24 17.53
CA SER A 267 -28.04 8.76 16.77
C SER A 267 -28.36 7.55 15.90
N TYR A 268 -29.15 6.61 16.40
CA TYR A 268 -29.54 5.42 15.64
C TYR A 268 -30.57 5.76 14.55
N LYS A 269 -31.47 6.74 14.78
CA LYS A 269 -32.32 7.31 13.71
C LYS A 269 -31.48 7.86 12.55
N ARG A 270 -30.45 8.66 12.86
CA ARG A 270 -29.50 9.18 11.85
C ARG A 270 -28.76 8.05 11.11
N LYS A 271 -28.34 6.99 11.81
CA LYS A 271 -27.70 5.81 11.19
C LYS A 271 -28.66 5.08 10.22
N LEU A 272 -29.94 4.94 10.58
CA LEU A 272 -30.96 4.32 9.72
C LEU A 272 -31.25 5.17 8.48
N GLU A 273 -31.28 6.50 8.60
CA GLU A 273 -31.45 7.42 7.47
C GLU A 273 -30.26 7.37 6.52
N GLU A 274 -29.03 7.38 7.07
CA GLU A 274 -27.81 7.24 6.28
C GLU A 274 -27.76 5.89 5.53
N GLN A 275 -28.16 4.80 6.18
CA GLN A 275 -28.28 3.49 5.55
C GLN A 275 -29.36 3.45 4.45
N LYS A 276 -30.54 4.05 4.69
CA LYS A 276 -31.59 4.15 3.67
C LYS A 276 -31.14 4.96 2.47
N LYS A 277 -30.41 6.06 2.70
CA LYS A 277 -29.83 6.86 1.62
C LYS A 277 -28.81 6.06 0.82
N TRP A 278 -27.92 5.33 1.49
CA TRP A 278 -26.96 4.42 0.85
C TRP A 278 -27.64 3.35 -0.02
N LEU A 279 -28.68 2.70 0.51
CA LEU A 279 -29.43 1.67 -0.23
C LEU A 279 -30.19 2.26 -1.43
N ALA A 280 -30.78 3.44 -1.28
CA ALA A 280 -31.45 4.14 -2.37
C ALA A 280 -30.46 4.55 -3.47
N GLU A 281 -29.27 5.02 -3.09
CA GLU A 281 -28.22 5.42 -4.02
C GLU A 281 -27.61 4.22 -4.75
N GLU A 282 -27.34 3.11 -4.04
CA GLU A 282 -26.88 1.87 -4.66
C GLU A 282 -27.95 1.29 -5.60
N ARG A 283 -29.24 1.36 -5.23
CA ARG A 283 -30.35 0.92 -6.09
C ARG A 283 -30.49 1.79 -7.34
N LEU A 284 -30.29 3.10 -7.22
CA LEU A 284 -30.32 4.00 -8.37
C LEU A 284 -29.14 3.73 -9.32
N ARG A 285 -27.97 3.42 -8.74
CA ARG A 285 -26.80 3.00 -9.49
C ARG A 285 -27.03 1.66 -10.19
N GLU A 286 -27.62 0.69 -9.52
CA GLU A 286 -27.97 -0.61 -10.09
C GLU A 286 -28.97 -0.45 -11.24
N ILE A 287 -29.98 0.42 -11.11
CA ILE A 287 -30.90 0.74 -12.22
C ILE A 287 -30.16 1.39 -13.40
N ARG A 288 -29.13 2.21 -13.15
CA ARG A 288 -28.31 2.81 -14.21
C ARG A 288 -27.44 1.75 -14.89
N GLU A 289 -26.75 0.92 -14.13
CA GLU A 289 -25.93 -0.17 -14.66
C GLU A 289 -26.78 -1.23 -15.38
N GLU A 290 -27.98 -1.54 -14.89
CA GLU A 290 -28.94 -2.43 -15.54
C GLU A 290 -29.46 -1.84 -16.85
N LYS A 291 -29.67 -0.53 -16.91
CA LYS A 291 -29.92 0.14 -18.18
C LYS A 291 -28.69 0.00 -19.06
N ASP A 292 -27.50 0.34 -18.60
CA ASP A 292 -26.29 0.35 -19.45
C ASP A 292 -25.77 -1.07 -19.81
N ASP A 293 -26.34 -2.12 -19.23
CA ASP A 293 -26.04 -3.51 -19.54
C ASP A 293 -26.53 -3.90 -20.94
N VAL A 294 -25.56 -4.14 -21.82
CA VAL A 294 -25.77 -4.52 -23.22
C VAL A 294 -26.52 -5.85 -23.34
N ILE A 295 -26.43 -6.75 -22.35
CA ILE A 295 -27.08 -8.07 -22.39
C ILE A 295 -28.59 -7.95 -22.16
N LYS A 296 -29.02 -6.95 -21.40
CA LYS A 296 -30.44 -6.71 -21.08
C LYS A 296 -31.14 -5.87 -22.14
N LYS A 297 -30.39 -5.14 -22.97
CA LYS A 297 -30.91 -4.32 -24.06
C LYS A 297 -31.08 -5.14 -25.34
N LYS A 298 -32.21 -4.92 -26.03
CA LYS A 298 -32.53 -5.56 -27.33
C LYS A 298 -31.85 -4.86 -28.52
N ASP A 299 -31.38 -3.63 -28.33
CA ASP A 299 -30.75 -2.80 -29.36
C ASP A 299 -29.32 -2.43 -28.97
N LEU A 300 -28.39 -2.53 -29.93
CA LEU A 300 -26.96 -2.27 -29.76
C LEU A 300 -26.58 -0.79 -29.91
N SER A 301 -27.54 0.06 -30.29
CA SER A 301 -27.34 1.50 -30.47
C SER A 301 -26.68 2.17 -29.25
N ASP A 302 -27.14 1.86 -28.04
CA ASP A 302 -26.58 2.40 -26.79
C ASP A 302 -25.13 1.98 -26.54
N PHE A 303 -24.74 0.79 -26.96
CA PHE A 303 -23.34 0.35 -26.92
C PHE A 303 -22.47 1.22 -27.83
N TYR A 304 -22.93 1.53 -29.04
CA TYR A 304 -22.21 2.40 -29.97
C TYR A 304 -22.20 3.88 -29.53
N PHE A 305 -23.27 4.39 -28.93
CA PHE A 305 -23.27 5.73 -28.31
C PHE A 305 -22.33 5.81 -27.11
N ASN A 306 -22.14 4.72 -26.37
CA ASN A 306 -21.23 4.65 -25.22
C ASN A 306 -19.76 4.43 -25.62
N ILE A 307 -19.48 3.79 -26.77
CA ILE A 307 -18.10 3.65 -27.31
C ILE A 307 -17.45 5.02 -27.52
N GLY A 308 -18.18 5.98 -28.10
CA GLY A 308 -17.68 7.35 -28.30
C GLY A 308 -17.48 8.15 -27.01
N LYS A 309 -17.99 7.64 -25.89
CA LYS A 309 -17.90 8.25 -24.55
C LYS A 309 -16.80 7.64 -23.68
N ASN A 310 -16.19 6.54 -24.11
CA ASN A 310 -15.14 5.88 -23.35
C ASN A 310 -13.82 6.66 -23.40
N VAL A 311 -13.28 6.97 -22.22
CA VAL A 311 -11.98 7.67 -22.04
C VAL A 311 -10.83 6.90 -22.71
N ALA A 312 -10.91 5.57 -22.75
CA ALA A 312 -9.93 4.71 -23.41
C ALA A 312 -9.85 4.90 -24.94
N PHE A 313 -10.90 5.43 -25.58
CA PHE A 313 -10.94 5.73 -27.02
C PHE A 313 -10.75 7.22 -27.34
N GLY A 314 -10.26 8.02 -26.39
CA GLY A 314 -9.96 9.43 -26.61
C GLY A 314 -11.14 10.38 -26.42
N ALA A 315 -12.23 9.92 -25.80
CA ALA A 315 -13.29 10.80 -25.34
C ALA A 315 -12.71 11.74 -24.26
N ARG A 316 -12.67 13.05 -24.55
CA ARG A 316 -12.33 14.08 -23.56
C ARG A 316 -13.40 14.09 -22.48
N ASP A 317 -12.99 14.31 -21.22
CA ASP A 317 -13.84 14.32 -20.03
C ASP A 317 -15.21 14.91 -20.31
N ILE A 318 -16.22 14.03 -20.40
CA ILE A 318 -17.59 14.41 -20.73
C ILE A 318 -18.13 15.36 -19.67
N GLU A 319 -17.71 15.21 -18.42
CA GLU A 319 -18.01 16.16 -17.35
C GLU A 319 -17.48 17.58 -17.62
N ALA A 320 -16.34 17.72 -18.30
CA ALA A 320 -15.81 19.03 -18.69
C ALA A 320 -16.55 19.62 -19.90
N LYS A 321 -17.09 18.76 -20.78
CA LYS A 321 -17.92 19.17 -21.91
C LYS A 321 -19.34 19.54 -21.45
N GLU A 322 -19.97 18.73 -20.61
CA GLU A 322 -21.28 18.99 -20.01
C GLU A 322 -21.27 20.25 -19.14
N LYS A 323 -20.19 20.52 -18.40
CA LYS A 323 -20.02 21.79 -17.66
C LYS A 323 -19.90 23.00 -18.58
N LYS A 324 -19.21 22.86 -19.73
CA LYS A 324 -19.12 23.91 -20.76
C LYS A 324 -20.47 24.12 -21.44
N ASP A 325 -21.15 23.04 -21.80
CA ASP A 325 -22.47 23.10 -22.43
C ASP A 325 -23.52 23.71 -21.47
N LEU A 326 -23.44 23.40 -20.17
CA LEU A 326 -24.26 24.03 -19.12
C LEU A 326 -23.90 25.50 -18.89
N SER A 327 -22.62 25.86 -18.86
CA SER A 327 -22.21 27.26 -18.73
C SER A 327 -22.63 28.08 -19.94
N ASP A 328 -22.53 27.52 -21.14
CA ASP A 328 -22.94 28.16 -22.39
C ASP A 328 -24.47 28.29 -22.48
N PHE A 329 -25.21 27.32 -21.94
CA PHE A 329 -26.68 27.39 -21.81
C PHE A 329 -27.12 28.52 -20.87
N TYR A 330 -26.54 28.63 -19.67
CA TYR A 330 -26.84 29.72 -18.74
C TYR A 330 -26.35 31.09 -19.26
N PHE A 331 -25.23 31.12 -19.98
CA PHE A 331 -24.70 32.34 -20.62
C PHE A 331 -25.60 32.85 -21.76
N ASN A 332 -26.18 31.95 -22.56
CA ASN A 332 -27.14 32.33 -23.62
C ASN A 332 -28.49 32.79 -23.09
N ILE A 333 -29.00 32.19 -22.00
CA ILE A 333 -30.22 32.68 -21.34
C ILE A 333 -30.01 34.11 -20.83
N GLY A 334 -28.86 34.42 -20.22
CA GLY A 334 -28.52 35.78 -19.77
C GLY A 334 -28.41 36.80 -20.90
N LYS A 335 -27.99 36.38 -22.11
CA LYS A 335 -27.87 37.24 -23.29
C LYS A 335 -29.22 37.59 -23.92
N ASN A 336 -30.18 36.67 -23.91
CA ASN A 336 -31.51 36.88 -24.48
C ASN A 336 -32.40 37.80 -23.61
N VAL A 337 -32.16 37.87 -22.29
CA VAL A 337 -32.86 38.79 -21.38
C VAL A 337 -32.31 40.23 -21.48
N ALA A 338 -31.06 40.41 -21.92
CA ALA A 338 -30.42 41.72 -22.04
C ALA A 338 -30.71 42.46 -23.37
N PHE A 339 -31.22 41.78 -24.41
CA PHE A 339 -31.51 42.36 -25.72
C PHE A 339 -33.00 42.50 -26.07
N GLY A 340 -33.91 42.13 -25.15
CA GLY A 340 -35.36 42.16 -25.36
C GLY A 340 -36.09 43.37 -24.80
N ALA A 341 -35.39 44.45 -24.43
CA ALA A 341 -35.98 45.66 -23.88
C ALA A 341 -35.80 46.85 -24.85
N ARG A 342 -36.52 46.82 -25.98
CA ARG A 342 -36.94 48.02 -26.73
C ARG A 342 -38.06 47.66 -27.73
N ASP A 343 -39.21 48.28 -27.46
CA ASP A 343 -40.30 48.64 -28.39
C ASP A 343 -41.30 47.56 -28.82
N ASN A 344 -42.40 47.43 -28.07
CA ASN A 344 -43.73 47.85 -28.57
C ASN A 344 -44.84 47.73 -27.51
N GLU A 345 -45.48 48.87 -27.26
CA GLU A 345 -46.71 49.05 -26.50
C GLU A 345 -47.93 48.90 -27.44
N ALA A 346 -49.08 48.54 -26.86
CA ALA A 346 -50.44 48.51 -27.42
C ALA A 346 -50.92 47.25 -28.18
N ARG A 347 -51.58 46.34 -27.45
CA ARG A 347 -53.04 46.13 -27.56
C ARG A 347 -53.57 45.20 -26.47
N GLU A 348 -54.64 45.64 -25.83
CA GLU A 348 -55.42 44.95 -24.81
C GLU A 348 -56.21 43.74 -25.35
N ALA A 349 -56.50 42.83 -24.42
CA ALA A 349 -57.68 41.96 -24.27
C ALA A 349 -58.19 41.13 -25.47
N GLU A 350 -58.28 39.81 -25.28
CA GLU A 350 -59.56 39.10 -25.17
C GLU A 350 -59.34 37.57 -25.12
N THR A 351 -60.32 36.96 -24.50
CA THR A 351 -60.55 35.57 -24.09
C THR A 351 -60.69 34.53 -25.22
N PHE A 352 -60.50 33.26 -24.84
CA PHE A 352 -61.24 32.05 -25.30
C PHE A 352 -60.73 31.19 -26.49
N GLU A 353 -60.85 29.87 -26.23
CA GLU A 353 -61.00 28.68 -27.10
C GLU A 353 -59.80 27.79 -27.52
N ASP A 354 -59.99 26.52 -27.14
CA ASP A 354 -59.38 25.27 -27.61
C ASP A 354 -59.76 25.01 -29.08
N PRO A 355 -58.90 24.36 -29.88
CA PRO A 355 -59.48 23.30 -30.70
C PRO A 355 -58.58 22.07 -30.87
N ARG A 356 -59.10 20.92 -30.43
CA ARG A 356 -59.04 19.68 -31.22
C ARG A 356 -60.01 19.77 -32.40
N LYS A 357 -59.54 19.55 -33.64
CA LYS A 357 -60.07 18.50 -34.55
C LYS A 357 -59.41 18.45 -35.93
N GLU A 358 -59.21 17.20 -36.31
CA GLU A 358 -59.00 16.56 -37.61
C GLU A 358 -59.60 17.22 -38.88
N GLY A 359 -58.91 17.03 -40.01
CA GLY A 359 -59.49 16.24 -41.12
C GLY A 359 -59.49 16.83 -42.55
N LYS A 360 -59.08 15.97 -43.50
CA LYS A 360 -59.29 15.92 -44.97
C LYS A 360 -58.21 16.58 -45.84
N ARG A 361 -57.81 16.07 -47.02
CA ARG A 361 -57.99 14.82 -47.80
C ARG A 361 -57.22 15.08 -49.11
N ASN A 362 -56.44 14.13 -49.61
CA ASN A 362 -56.44 13.85 -51.05
C ASN A 362 -56.02 12.40 -51.33
N GLU A 363 -56.97 11.68 -51.91
CA GLU A 363 -56.89 10.28 -52.33
C GLU A 363 -55.98 10.12 -53.56
N LYS A 364 -55.27 8.99 -53.62
CA LYS A 364 -55.24 8.17 -54.84
C LYS A 364 -55.25 6.69 -54.47
N LYS A 365 -56.17 6.00 -55.14
CA LYS A 365 -56.71 4.66 -54.95
C LYS A 365 -55.88 3.60 -55.68
N ARG A 366 -55.71 2.42 -55.07
CA ARG A 366 -55.61 1.06 -55.66
C ARG A 366 -55.36 0.06 -54.51
N GLN A 367 -56.42 -0.53 -53.98
CA GLN A 367 -56.89 -1.91 -54.22
C GLN A 367 -56.01 -2.99 -53.57
N SER A 368 -56.57 -3.56 -52.48
CA SER A 368 -56.31 -4.87 -51.84
C SER A 368 -56.45 -6.04 -52.83
N PRO A 369 -56.03 -7.30 -52.53
CA PRO A 369 -56.40 -8.00 -51.28
C PRO A 369 -55.38 -8.98 -50.65
N GLU A 370 -55.65 -9.23 -49.37
CA GLU A 370 -55.61 -10.48 -48.59
C GLU A 370 -54.66 -11.61 -48.99
N ASN A 371 -53.88 -12.08 -48.00
CA ASN A 371 -53.93 -13.49 -47.60
C ASN A 371 -53.42 -13.69 -46.18
N GLU A 372 -54.14 -14.56 -45.48
CA GLU A 372 -53.91 -15.08 -44.14
C GLU A 372 -52.74 -16.09 -44.08
N VAL A 373 -52.50 -16.60 -42.86
CA VAL A 373 -51.93 -17.93 -42.51
C VAL A 373 -50.45 -17.94 -42.03
N LEU A 374 -50.29 -18.10 -40.70
CA LEU A 374 -49.21 -18.85 -40.03
C LEU A 374 -49.17 -20.29 -40.59
N PRO A 375 -48.03 -20.99 -40.80
CA PRO A 375 -47.24 -21.44 -39.65
C PRO A 375 -45.75 -21.79 -39.92
N GLU A 376 -45.09 -22.09 -38.81
CA GLU A 376 -44.02 -23.06 -38.54
C GLU A 376 -43.68 -24.16 -39.59
N SER A 377 -42.38 -24.51 -39.59
CA SER A 377 -41.74 -25.80 -39.91
C SER A 377 -40.80 -25.82 -41.12
N GLY A 378 -39.62 -26.41 -40.92
CA GLY A 378 -38.63 -26.65 -41.98
C GLY A 378 -37.26 -27.05 -41.48
N ASP A 379 -37.18 -28.07 -40.62
CA ASP A 379 -35.96 -28.84 -40.36
C ASP A 379 -35.37 -29.40 -41.66
N ILE A 380 -34.07 -29.21 -41.89
CA ILE A 380 -33.27 -30.09 -42.75
C ILE A 380 -32.00 -30.43 -41.98
N GLY A 381 -31.96 -31.68 -41.52
CA GLY A 381 -30.85 -32.25 -40.79
C GLY A 381 -29.68 -32.70 -41.67
N SER A 382 -28.54 -32.86 -41.02
CA SER A 382 -27.56 -33.90 -41.33
C SER A 382 -26.74 -34.12 -40.06
N SER A 383 -26.95 -35.25 -39.37
CA SER A 383 -25.99 -36.38 -39.31
C SER A 383 -24.56 -35.90 -38.97
N CYS A 384 -23.90 -36.27 -37.88
CA CYS A 384 -23.82 -37.47 -37.05
C CYS A 384 -23.01 -37.08 -35.78
N LYS A 385 -23.55 -37.18 -34.54
CA LYS A 385 -23.48 -38.31 -33.57
C LYS A 385 -22.04 -38.88 -33.42
N LYS A 386 -21.46 -39.09 -32.21
CA LYS A 386 -22.04 -39.46 -30.92
C LYS A 386 -21.00 -39.44 -29.76
N SER A 387 -21.41 -38.90 -28.60
CA SER A 387 -21.41 -39.47 -27.21
C SER A 387 -20.10 -39.85 -26.50
N VAL A 388 -19.97 -39.80 -25.16
CA VAL A 388 -20.79 -40.39 -24.05
C VAL A 388 -20.50 -39.56 -22.77
N GLU A 389 -21.44 -38.97 -22.01
CA GLU A 389 -22.47 -39.44 -21.05
C GLU A 389 -21.94 -40.05 -19.71
N PRO A 390 -22.52 -39.72 -18.54
CA PRO A 390 -21.96 -40.03 -17.23
C PRO A 390 -22.58 -41.30 -16.62
N GLN A 391 -21.84 -42.02 -15.77
CA GLN A 391 -22.41 -43.13 -14.99
C GLN A 391 -22.04 -43.07 -13.51
N ALA A 392 -23.06 -43.33 -12.70
CA ALA A 392 -23.02 -43.62 -11.28
C ALA A 392 -23.11 -45.14 -11.05
N GLY A 393 -22.50 -45.63 -9.96
CA GLY A 393 -23.06 -46.74 -9.17
C GLY A 393 -22.30 -48.08 -9.08
N GLN A 394 -21.98 -48.43 -7.81
CA GLN A 394 -22.02 -49.76 -7.15
C GLN A 394 -20.83 -50.76 -7.17
N THR A 395 -20.37 -51.01 -5.93
CA THR A 395 -19.94 -52.26 -5.23
C THR A 395 -18.61 -53.01 -5.53
N THR A 396 -18.08 -53.54 -4.41
CA THR A 396 -16.81 -54.22 -4.02
C THR A 396 -16.39 -55.49 -4.79
N PRO A 397 -15.09 -55.94 -4.81
CA PRO A 397 -14.54 -56.85 -3.76
C PRO A 397 -12.99 -56.86 -3.48
N MET A 398 -12.66 -57.33 -2.25
CA MET A 398 -11.47 -57.95 -1.60
C MET A 398 -10.06 -58.15 -2.25
N LYS A 399 -8.99 -57.87 -1.46
CA LYS A 399 -7.78 -58.71 -1.10
C LYS A 399 -6.85 -57.90 -0.13
N LYS A 400 -6.54 -58.24 1.14
CA LYS A 400 -5.70 -59.32 1.77
C LYS A 400 -4.28 -59.42 1.16
N MET A 401 -3.11 -59.39 1.83
CA MET A 401 -2.62 -59.63 3.22
C MET A 401 -1.45 -58.63 3.54
N ASP A 402 -1.03 -58.34 4.79
CA ASP A 402 -0.24 -59.18 5.70
C ASP A 402 -0.48 -58.91 7.20
N SER A 403 -0.18 -59.94 8.00
CA SER A 403 -0.39 -60.11 9.44
C SER A 403 0.91 -60.31 10.23
N GLU A 404 0.80 -60.24 11.56
CA GLU A 404 1.77 -60.49 12.67
C GLU A 404 2.46 -59.22 13.25
N ARG A 405 2.39 -58.84 14.55
CA ARG A 405 2.17 -59.56 15.82
C ARG A 405 1.42 -58.75 16.91
N VAL A 406 0.49 -59.45 17.57
CA VAL A 406 -0.02 -59.49 18.96
C VAL A 406 0.78 -58.67 20.02
N SER A 407 0.20 -57.92 20.98
CA SER A 407 -0.55 -58.44 22.15
C SER A 407 -1.40 -57.43 22.95
N THR A 408 -2.70 -57.76 23.11
CA THR A 408 -3.57 -57.75 24.31
C THR A 408 -3.59 -56.57 25.31
N ILE A 409 -4.77 -55.97 25.51
CA ILE A 409 -5.58 -55.96 26.77
C ILE A 409 -7.06 -55.78 26.40
N LYS A 410 -7.94 -56.55 27.05
CA LYS A 410 -9.40 -56.61 26.88
C LYS A 410 -10.15 -55.64 27.81
N GLU A 411 -11.24 -55.10 27.24
CA GLU A 411 -12.59 -54.88 27.80
C GLU A 411 -12.80 -53.99 29.05
N ALA A 412 -13.43 -52.83 28.81
CA ALA A 412 -14.65 -52.41 29.52
C ALA A 412 -15.43 -51.41 28.66
N ALA A 413 -16.56 -51.84 28.12
CA ALA A 413 -17.51 -51.00 27.40
C ALA A 413 -18.35 -50.20 28.39
N LYS A 414 -18.37 -48.86 28.23
CA LYS A 414 -19.45 -47.99 28.70
C LYS A 414 -19.71 -46.94 27.62
N GLU A 415 -20.95 -46.91 27.17
CA GLU A 415 -21.44 -46.09 26.06
C GLU A 415 -21.22 -44.59 26.32
N VAL A 416 -20.66 -43.90 25.33
CA VAL A 416 -20.60 -42.43 25.27
C VAL A 416 -21.03 -42.03 23.85
N PRO A 417 -22.03 -41.15 23.68
CA PRO A 417 -22.58 -40.81 22.38
C PRO A 417 -21.50 -40.12 21.52
N LYS A 418 -21.38 -40.54 20.26
CA LYS A 418 -20.52 -39.87 19.27
C LYS A 418 -21.05 -38.45 19.07
N ALA A 419 -20.40 -37.46 19.69
CA ALA A 419 -20.67 -36.05 19.45
C ALA A 419 -20.60 -35.80 17.93
N SER A 420 -21.60 -35.09 17.41
CA SER A 420 -21.68 -34.79 15.99
C SER A 420 -20.43 -34.01 15.55
N THR A 421 -20.04 -34.12 14.28
CA THR A 421 -18.92 -33.33 13.72
C THR A 421 -19.10 -31.83 13.98
N GLU A 422 -20.35 -31.38 14.10
CA GLU A 422 -20.73 -30.01 14.43
C GLU A 422 -20.45 -29.65 15.89
N ASP A 423 -20.68 -30.57 16.84
CA ASP A 423 -20.35 -30.38 18.25
C ASP A 423 -18.84 -30.30 18.47
N ALA A 424 -18.06 -31.10 17.73
CA ALA A 424 -16.60 -31.02 17.76
C ALA A 424 -16.08 -29.66 17.22
N ILE A 425 -16.73 -29.12 16.18
CA ILE A 425 -16.40 -27.80 15.61
C ILE A 425 -16.83 -26.67 16.56
N ALA A 426 -17.98 -26.80 17.23
CA ALA A 426 -18.45 -25.84 18.23
C ALA A 426 -17.51 -25.79 19.43
N ALA A 427 -17.12 -26.96 19.97
CA ALA A 427 -16.16 -27.06 21.07
C ALA A 427 -14.77 -26.50 20.69
N ALA A 428 -14.33 -26.69 19.44
CA ALA A 428 -13.07 -26.10 18.95
C ALA A 428 -13.15 -24.56 18.86
N LYS A 429 -14.28 -24.01 18.40
CA LYS A 429 -14.51 -22.55 18.34
C LYS A 429 -14.58 -21.93 19.73
N GLU A 430 -15.24 -22.59 20.67
CA GLU A 430 -15.34 -22.13 22.06
C GLU A 430 -13.95 -22.08 22.73
N ARG A 431 -13.14 -23.12 22.56
CA ARG A 431 -11.76 -23.16 23.07
C ARG A 431 -10.87 -22.07 22.46
N PHE A 432 -11.05 -21.77 21.18
CA PHE A 432 -10.33 -20.68 20.52
C PHE A 432 -10.72 -19.31 21.08
N LEU A 433 -12.02 -19.07 21.27
CA LEU A 433 -12.52 -17.83 21.87
C LEU A 433 -12.07 -17.67 23.32
N ALA A 434 -12.06 -18.75 24.11
CA ALA A 434 -11.55 -18.75 25.48
C ALA A 434 -10.05 -18.40 25.53
N ARG A 435 -9.21 -18.97 24.65
CA ARG A 435 -7.79 -18.57 24.55
C ARG A 435 -7.61 -17.11 24.13
N LYS A 436 -8.45 -16.62 23.21
CA LYS A 436 -8.42 -15.21 22.77
C LYS A 436 -8.80 -14.28 23.91
N LYS A 437 -9.85 -14.60 24.68
CA LYS A 437 -10.29 -13.84 25.86
C LYS A 437 -9.22 -13.86 26.96
N ALA A 438 -8.68 -15.03 27.29
CA ALA A 438 -7.61 -15.16 28.27
C ALA A 438 -6.36 -14.37 27.87
N LYS A 439 -5.99 -14.33 26.58
CA LYS A 439 -4.86 -13.53 26.10
C LYS A 439 -5.13 -12.02 26.15
N ILE A 440 -6.38 -11.61 25.96
CA ILE A 440 -6.80 -10.21 26.14
C ILE A 440 -6.77 -9.85 27.63
N GLU A 441 -7.29 -10.71 28.50
CA GLU A 441 -7.24 -10.50 29.96
C GLU A 441 -5.80 -10.50 30.48
N GLU A 442 -4.93 -11.38 30.01
CA GLU A 442 -3.51 -11.40 30.35
C GLU A 442 -2.80 -10.12 29.87
N SER A 443 -3.14 -9.63 28.67
CA SER A 443 -2.64 -8.34 28.20
C SER A 443 -3.17 -7.16 29.03
N LYS A 444 -4.41 -7.25 29.51
CA LYS A 444 -5.04 -6.24 30.36
C LYS A 444 -4.44 -6.24 31.77
N PHE A 445 -4.09 -7.42 32.30
CA PHE A 445 -3.40 -7.58 33.57
C PHE A 445 -1.96 -7.03 33.51
N LYS A 446 -1.23 -7.31 32.43
CA LYS A 446 0.09 -6.72 32.18
C LYS A 446 0.07 -5.19 32.05
N ILE A 447 -0.99 -4.63 31.50
CA ILE A 447 -1.15 -3.16 31.40
C ILE A 447 -1.43 -2.55 32.78
N LEU A 448 -2.22 -3.22 33.63
CA LEU A 448 -2.52 -2.76 34.99
C LEU A 448 -1.29 -2.85 35.93
N ASP A 449 -0.40 -3.82 35.72
CA ASP A 449 0.87 -3.90 36.47
C ASP A 449 1.82 -2.75 36.09
N VAL A 450 1.88 -2.36 34.82
CA VAL A 450 2.68 -1.20 34.36
C VAL A 450 2.10 0.12 34.90
N GLU A 451 0.78 0.27 34.93
CA GLU A 451 0.11 1.46 35.50
C GLU A 451 0.28 1.57 37.02
N SER A 452 0.48 0.44 37.71
CA SER A 452 0.74 0.40 39.16
C SER A 452 2.19 0.77 39.49
N ASP A 453 3.13 0.42 38.62
CA ASP A 453 4.55 0.81 38.74
C ASP A 453 4.76 2.29 38.36
N GLU A 454 4.01 2.82 37.39
CA GLU A 454 4.03 4.26 37.07
C GLU A 454 3.45 5.13 38.19
N ARG A 455 2.37 4.68 38.88
CA ARG A 455 1.84 5.39 40.07
C ARG A 455 2.77 5.36 41.28
N LYS A 456 3.60 4.32 41.42
CA LYS A 456 4.67 4.30 42.45
C LYS A 456 5.82 5.24 42.10
N PHE A 457 6.10 5.45 40.81
CA PHE A 457 7.14 6.38 40.37
C PHE A 457 6.70 7.85 40.51
N THR A 458 5.42 8.18 40.29
CA THR A 458 4.90 9.55 40.48
C THR A 458 4.86 9.95 41.97
N ASN A 459 4.46 9.04 42.86
CA ASN A 459 4.44 9.32 44.30
C ASN A 459 5.86 9.50 44.91
N PHE A 460 6.90 8.91 44.30
CA PHE A 460 8.30 9.09 44.71
C PHE A 460 8.93 10.41 44.23
N VAL A 461 8.30 11.10 43.27
CA VAL A 461 8.76 12.40 42.77
C VAL A 461 8.09 13.56 43.52
N ASP A 462 6.85 13.38 44.01
CA ASP A 462 6.18 14.40 44.83
C ASP A 462 6.71 14.47 46.27
N GLU A 463 7.14 13.36 46.89
CA GLU A 463 7.77 13.39 48.22
C GLU A 463 9.13 14.10 48.26
N ARG A 464 9.81 14.30 47.11
CA ARG A 464 11.10 15.03 47.06
C ARG A 464 10.96 16.54 46.87
N LYS A 465 9.76 17.06 46.60
CA LYS A 465 9.54 18.51 46.46
C LYS A 465 9.22 19.21 47.77
N ASP A 466 8.80 18.48 48.79
CA ASP A 466 8.47 19.06 50.10
C ASP A 466 9.70 19.22 51.00
N ASP A 467 10.77 18.44 50.75
CA ASP A 467 12.02 18.52 51.51
C ASP A 467 12.94 19.67 51.07
N GLU A 468 12.77 20.21 49.86
CA GLU A 468 13.56 21.36 49.37
C GLU A 468 13.00 22.73 49.80
N GLN A 469 11.76 22.80 50.33
CA GLN A 469 11.19 24.07 50.83
C GLN A 469 11.53 24.38 52.29
N ILE A 470 12.08 23.43 53.07
CA ILE A 470 12.38 23.63 54.50
C ILE A 470 13.76 24.27 54.73
N VAL A 471 14.65 24.29 53.72
CA VAL A 471 16.02 24.84 53.86
C VAL A 471 16.17 26.31 53.44
N HIS A 472 15.13 26.96 52.89
CA HIS A 472 15.24 28.34 52.37
C HIS A 472 14.55 29.42 53.22
N THR A 473 14.06 29.09 54.42
CA THR A 473 13.38 30.04 55.32
C THR A 473 14.04 30.16 56.69
N ILE A 474 15.38 30.22 56.74
CA ILE A 474 16.11 30.70 57.94
C ILE A 474 17.27 31.62 57.49
N SER A 475 16.96 32.74 56.84
CA SER A 475 17.87 33.89 56.77
C SER A 475 17.13 35.13 56.29
N LYS A 476 16.43 35.79 57.21
CA LYS A 476 16.10 37.23 57.13
C LYS A 476 15.65 37.71 58.51
N ARG A 477 16.62 38.17 59.31
CA ARG A 477 16.37 39.08 60.44
C ARG A 477 16.13 40.48 59.88
N PRO A 478 15.18 41.27 60.41
CA PRO A 478 15.12 42.70 60.14
C PRO A 478 16.05 43.46 61.11
N ALA A 479 16.72 44.49 60.59
CA ALA A 479 17.41 45.51 61.36
C ALA A 479 16.83 46.88 60.99
N LEU A 480 16.38 47.58 62.03
CA LEU A 480 15.93 48.98 62.14
C LEU A 480 14.64 49.37 61.42
#